data_AF-A0A9P0KLT5-F1
#
_entry.id   AF-A0A9P0KLT5-F1
#
_cell.length_a   1.000
_cell.length_b   1.000
_cell.length_c   1.000
_cell.angle_alpha   90.00
_cell.angle_beta   90.00
_cell.angle_gamma   90.00
#
_symmetry.space_group_name_H-M   'P 1'
#
loop_
_entity.id
_entity.type
_entity.pdbx_description
1 polymer ?
#
loop_
_entity_poly.entity_id
_entity_poly.type
_entity_poly.pdbx_seq_one_letter_code
_entity_poly.pdbx_strand_id
1 'polypeptide(L)'
;MRTFVRKLCPNDQQFLGHFRISREVATQLSNRYEASQYYHYQKGDSEKISPFKTVVAFLWYASNEAASLRDVSDRFGITISSLHKTVKRLTYFLSNLSAEFIKWPTNEELKLKATLGKTNFLALLASLTH
;
A
#
# COMPACT_ATOMS: atom_id res chain seq x y z
N MET A 1 -0.03 -13.31 -17.26
CA MET A 1 0.20 -12.67 -15.95
C MET A 1 -1.04 -11.98 -15.33
N ARG A 2 -2.01 -11.46 -16.10
CA ARG A 2 -3.30 -10.93 -15.56
C ARG A 2 -4.25 -12.00 -14.98
N THR A 3 -3.99 -13.29 -15.25
CA THR A 3 -4.88 -14.41 -14.94
C THR A 3 -4.78 -14.93 -13.49
N PHE A 4 -3.64 -14.75 -12.83
CA PHE A 4 -3.40 -15.33 -11.49
C PHE A 4 -4.14 -14.55 -10.39
N VAL A 5 -3.98 -13.22 -10.33
CA VAL A 5 -4.65 -12.37 -9.35
C VAL A 5 -6.17 -12.36 -9.54
N ARG A 6 -6.64 -12.52 -10.79
CA ARG A 6 -8.08 -12.66 -11.10
C ARG A 6 -8.66 -13.97 -10.59
N LYS A 7 -7.85 -15.03 -10.47
CA LYS A 7 -8.27 -16.33 -9.93
C LYS A 7 -8.29 -16.34 -8.40
N LEU A 8 -7.40 -15.58 -7.74
CA LEU A 8 -7.40 -15.43 -6.28
C LEU A 8 -8.54 -14.55 -5.76
N CYS A 9 -8.82 -13.43 -6.43
CA CYS A 9 -9.85 -12.49 -6.01
C CYS A 9 -10.59 -11.98 -7.26
N PRO A 10 -11.64 -12.68 -7.73
CA PRO A 10 -12.42 -12.28 -8.90
C PRO A 10 -13.19 -10.98 -8.70
N ASN A 11 -13.59 -10.65 -7.46
CA ASN A 11 -14.32 -9.43 -7.14
C ASN A 11 -13.49 -8.45 -6.28
N ASP A 12 -13.78 -7.16 -6.38
CA ASP A 12 -13.02 -6.10 -5.68
C ASP A 12 -13.25 -6.11 -4.17
N GLN A 13 -14.42 -6.55 -3.69
CA GLN A 13 -14.65 -6.75 -2.26
C GLN A 13 -13.74 -7.84 -1.66
N GLN A 14 -13.54 -8.95 -2.40
CA GLN A 14 -12.62 -10.01 -1.95
C GLN A 14 -11.18 -9.52 -1.99
N PHE A 15 -10.82 -8.75 -3.02
CA PHE A 15 -9.50 -8.12 -3.10
C PHE A 15 -9.26 -7.19 -1.89
N LEU A 16 -10.23 -6.34 -1.57
CA LEU A 16 -10.14 -5.46 -0.41
C LEU A 16 -10.05 -6.25 0.90
N GLY A 17 -10.79 -7.34 1.04
CA GLY A 17 -10.72 -8.21 2.24
C GLY A 17 -9.36 -8.87 2.42
N HIS A 18 -8.74 -9.35 1.34
CA HIS A 18 -7.45 -10.04 1.40
C HIS A 18 -6.24 -9.11 1.47
N PHE A 19 -6.31 -7.94 0.84
CA PHE A 19 -5.16 -7.03 0.69
C PHE A 19 -5.31 -5.72 1.48
N ARG A 20 -6.47 -5.48 2.11
CA ARG A 20 -6.84 -4.25 2.85
C ARG A 20 -6.74 -2.95 2.03
N ILE A 21 -6.51 -3.05 0.74
CA ILE A 21 -6.47 -1.93 -0.21
C ILE A 21 -7.28 -2.25 -1.46
N SER A 22 -7.77 -1.22 -2.16
CA SER A 22 -8.48 -1.42 -3.41
C SER A 22 -7.53 -1.85 -4.53
N ARG A 23 -8.07 -2.56 -5.53
CA ARG A 23 -7.32 -2.96 -6.73
C ARG A 23 -6.76 -1.78 -7.49
N GLU A 24 -7.52 -0.69 -7.52
CA GLU A 24 -7.13 0.59 -8.11
C GLU A 24 -5.85 1.13 -7.44
N VAL A 25 -5.83 1.18 -6.11
CA VAL A 25 -4.65 1.62 -5.34
C VAL A 25 -3.47 0.68 -5.56
N ALA A 26 -3.69 -0.64 -5.59
CA ALA A 26 -2.63 -1.62 -5.89
C ALA A 26 -2.03 -1.42 -7.30
N THR A 27 -2.87 -1.06 -8.27
CA THR A 27 -2.47 -0.80 -9.65
C THR A 27 -1.67 0.50 -9.76
N GLN A 28 -2.15 1.57 -9.12
CA GLN A 28 -1.42 2.84 -9.04
C GLN A 28 -0.07 2.66 -8.34
N LEU A 29 -0.03 1.89 -7.26
CA LEU A 29 1.21 1.57 -6.55
C LEU A 29 2.18 0.80 -7.43
N SER A 30 1.69 -0.16 -8.23
CA SER A 30 2.50 -0.87 -9.22
C SER A 30 3.09 0.06 -10.27
N ASN A 31 2.30 0.99 -10.82
CA ASN A 31 2.77 1.94 -11.83
C ASN A 31 3.83 2.89 -11.24
N ARG A 32 3.61 3.38 -10.01
CA ARG A 32 4.60 4.21 -9.31
C ARG A 32 5.86 3.44 -8.97
N TYR A 33 5.73 2.16 -8.58
CA TYR A 33 6.88 1.29 -8.32
C TYR A 33 7.70 1.07 -9.59
N GLU A 34 7.05 0.76 -10.72
CA GLU A 34 7.69 0.59 -12.02
C GLU A 34 8.45 1.85 -12.47
N ALA A 35 7.88 3.03 -12.24
CA ALA A 35 8.53 4.31 -12.54
C ALA A 35 9.64 4.70 -11.54
N SER A 36 9.77 3.99 -10.42
CA SER A 36 10.75 4.31 -9.38
C SER A 36 12.13 3.70 -9.65
N GLN A 37 13.17 4.35 -9.14
CA GLN A 37 14.55 3.80 -9.13
C GLN A 37 14.69 2.46 -8.38
N TYR A 38 13.70 2.08 -7.57
CA TYR A 38 13.70 0.83 -6.82
C TYR A 38 13.26 -0.38 -7.67
N TYR A 39 12.64 -0.12 -8.83
CA TYR A 39 12.36 -1.16 -9.81
C TYR A 39 13.60 -1.43 -10.63
N HIS A 40 14.24 -2.57 -10.34
CA HIS A 40 15.39 -3.02 -11.10
C HIS A 40 14.89 -3.88 -12.27
N TYR A 41 14.88 -3.31 -13.47
CA TYR A 41 14.63 -4.09 -14.67
C TYR A 41 15.77 -5.10 -14.86
N GLN A 42 15.49 -6.38 -14.64
CA GLN A 42 16.45 -7.43 -14.94
C GLN A 42 16.50 -7.64 -16.45
N LYS A 43 17.60 -7.22 -17.08
CA LYS A 43 17.90 -7.50 -18.49
C LYS A 43 18.47 -8.92 -18.57
N GLY A 44 17.60 -9.92 -18.64
CA GLY A 44 17.98 -11.33 -18.71
C GLY A 44 16.84 -12.24 -19.20
N ASP A 45 17.19 -13.49 -19.52
CA ASP A 45 16.32 -14.52 -20.11
C ASP A 45 15.40 -15.21 -19.08
N SER A 46 15.54 -14.88 -17.79
CA SER A 46 14.66 -15.39 -16.75
C SER A 46 13.27 -14.74 -16.83
N GLU A 47 12.21 -15.53 -16.64
CA GLU A 47 10.82 -15.07 -16.65
C GLU A 47 10.66 -13.76 -15.83
N LYS A 48 10.32 -12.69 -16.54
CA LYS A 48 10.21 -11.35 -15.97
C LYS A 48 9.10 -11.33 -14.91
N ILE A 49 9.45 -11.06 -13.67
CA ILE A 49 8.45 -10.78 -12.63
C ILE A 49 7.83 -9.41 -12.91
N SER A 50 6.59 -9.38 -13.37
CA SER A 50 5.87 -8.13 -13.60
C SER A 50 5.82 -7.27 -12.33
N PRO A 51 5.91 -5.94 -12.42
CA PRO A 51 5.85 -5.04 -11.27
C PRO A 51 4.57 -5.24 -10.46
N PHE A 52 3.45 -5.52 -11.12
CA PHE A 52 2.18 -5.81 -10.44
C PHE A 52 2.23 -7.10 -9.61
N LYS A 53 2.80 -8.18 -10.14
CA LYS A 53 3.00 -9.45 -9.41
C LYS A 53 3.86 -9.25 -8.17
N THR A 54 4.91 -8.45 -8.30
CA THR A 54 5.79 -8.03 -7.20
C THR A 54 5.02 -7.30 -6.10
N VAL A 55 4.24 -6.29 -6.45
CA VAL A 55 3.42 -5.51 -5.49
C VAL A 55 2.38 -6.39 -4.81
N VAL A 56 1.67 -7.23 -5.57
CA VAL A 56 0.65 -8.12 -4.99
C VAL A 56 1.27 -9.17 -4.07
N ALA A 57 2.45 -9.71 -4.39
CA ALA A 57 3.15 -10.64 -3.49
C ALA A 57 3.57 -9.97 -2.18
N PHE A 58 4.04 -8.72 -2.23
CA PHE A 58 4.33 -7.92 -1.03
C PHE A 58 3.07 -7.66 -0.22
N LEU A 59 1.98 -7.22 -0.85
CA LEU A 59 0.73 -6.93 -0.16
C LEU A 59 0.14 -8.19 0.50
N TRP A 60 0.28 -9.33 -0.15
CA TRP A 60 -0.11 -10.62 0.43
C TRP A 60 0.69 -10.92 1.70
N TYR A 61 2.02 -10.74 1.65
CA TYR A 61 2.89 -10.91 2.80
C TYR A 61 2.55 -9.92 3.93
N ALA A 62 2.31 -8.65 3.60
CA ALA A 62 2.02 -7.61 4.59
C ALA A 62 0.61 -7.71 5.21
N SER A 63 -0.36 -8.26 4.48
CA SER A 63 -1.77 -8.33 4.93
C SER A 63 -2.08 -9.57 5.76
N ASN A 64 -1.25 -10.62 5.68
CA ASN A 64 -1.46 -11.89 6.36
C ASN A 64 -0.37 -12.11 7.42
N GLU A 65 -0.72 -11.97 8.69
CA GLU A 65 0.21 -12.10 9.83
C GLU A 65 0.90 -13.47 9.91
N ALA A 66 0.31 -14.52 9.34
CA ALA A 66 0.85 -15.88 9.35
C ALA A 66 1.57 -16.29 8.03
N ALA A 67 1.66 -15.41 7.03
CA ALA A 67 2.23 -15.78 5.73
C ALA A 67 3.76 -15.82 5.79
N SER A 68 4.35 -17.02 5.66
CA SER A 68 5.80 -17.14 5.52
C SER A 68 6.26 -16.73 4.11
N LEU A 69 7.50 -16.27 3.99
CA LEU A 69 8.10 -16.00 2.66
C LEU A 69 8.07 -17.26 1.76
N ARG A 70 8.10 -18.46 2.35
CA ARG A 70 7.99 -19.73 1.63
C ARG A 70 6.61 -19.90 1.01
N ASP A 71 5.55 -19.71 1.79
CA ASP A 71 4.16 -19.85 1.31
C ASP A 71 3.88 -18.87 0.17
N VAL A 72 4.39 -17.65 0.29
CA VAL A 72 4.27 -16.63 -0.77
C VAL A 72 5.11 -17.00 -1.99
N SER A 73 6.33 -17.50 -1.79
CA SER A 73 7.20 -17.94 -2.88
C SER A 73 6.56 -19.06 -3.72
N ASP A 74 5.96 -20.05 -3.06
CA ASP A 74 5.33 -21.20 -3.70
C ASP A 74 4.03 -20.80 -4.40
N ARG A 75 3.21 -19.96 -3.75
CA ARG A 75 1.95 -19.46 -4.35
C ARG A 75 2.20 -18.62 -5.60
N PHE A 76 3.16 -17.70 -5.53
CA PHE A 76 3.42 -16.79 -6.64
C PHE A 76 4.44 -17.35 -7.64
N GLY A 77 5.06 -18.51 -7.39
CA GLY A 77 6.10 -19.06 -8.25
C GLY A 77 7.27 -18.09 -8.40
N ILE A 78 7.75 -17.54 -7.29
CA ILE A 78 8.92 -16.64 -7.22
C ILE A 78 9.92 -17.31 -6.28
N THR A 79 11.21 -17.27 -6.57
CA THR A 79 12.20 -17.82 -5.63
C THR A 79 12.22 -17.04 -4.31
N ILE A 80 12.35 -17.72 -3.17
CA ILE A 80 12.36 -17.10 -1.82
C ILE A 80 13.36 -15.93 -1.75
N SER A 81 14.55 -16.11 -2.34
CA SER A 81 15.60 -15.09 -2.38
C SER A 81 15.20 -13.85 -3.18
N SER A 82 14.51 -14.02 -4.31
CA SER A 82 13.98 -12.92 -5.11
C SER A 82 12.82 -12.23 -4.42
N LEU A 83 11.95 -12.98 -3.77
CA LEU A 83 10.84 -12.44 -2.99
C LEU A 83 11.36 -11.59 -1.83
N HIS A 84 12.33 -12.08 -1.05
CA HIS A 84 12.92 -11.33 0.06
C HIS A 84 13.54 -10.00 -0.41
N LYS A 85 14.33 -10.03 -1.49
CA LYS A 85 14.90 -8.81 -2.11
C LYS A 85 13.81 -7.83 -2.54
N THR A 86 12.74 -8.35 -3.12
CA THR A 86 11.60 -7.59 -3.61
C THR A 86 10.81 -6.94 -2.49
N VAL A 87 10.50 -7.69 -1.42
CA VAL A 87 9.84 -7.19 -0.21
C VAL A 87 10.66 -6.06 0.40
N LYS A 88 11.96 -6.27 0.60
CA LYS A 88 12.85 -5.23 1.16
C LYS A 88 12.85 -3.94 0.33
N ARG A 89 12.89 -4.05 -1.00
CA ARG A 89 12.83 -2.89 -1.91
C ARG A 89 11.49 -2.16 -1.83
N LEU A 90 10.38 -2.90 -1.81
CA LEU A 90 9.05 -2.32 -1.68
C LEU A 90 8.86 -1.64 -0.32
N THR A 91 9.41 -2.22 0.76
CA THR A 91 9.43 -1.55 2.07
C THR A 91 10.16 -0.22 2.00
N TYR A 92 11.36 -0.15 1.41
CA TYR A 92 12.07 1.13 1.26
C TYR A 92 11.30 2.13 0.38
N PHE A 93 10.72 1.66 -0.73
CA PHE A 93 9.91 2.51 -1.59
C PHE A 93 8.72 3.11 -0.82
N LEU A 94 8.00 2.28 -0.06
CA LEU A 94 6.87 2.71 0.77
C LEU A 94 7.29 3.62 1.91
N SER A 95 8.43 3.38 2.56
CA SER A 95 8.96 4.27 3.60
C SER A 95 9.28 5.66 3.05
N ASN A 96 9.87 5.75 1.86
CA ASN A 96 10.11 7.04 1.22
C ASN A 96 8.80 7.73 0.79
N LEU A 97 7.84 6.95 0.28
CA LEU A 97 6.51 7.47 -0.07
C LEU A 97 5.74 7.93 1.18
N SER A 98 5.93 7.27 2.32
CA SER A 98 5.19 7.56 3.56
C SER A 98 5.41 8.99 4.06
N ALA A 99 6.58 9.57 3.82
CA ALA A 99 6.86 10.97 4.19
C ALA A 99 5.98 11.98 3.44
N GLU A 100 5.49 11.63 2.25
CA GLU A 100 4.60 12.48 1.46
C GLU A 100 3.17 12.47 2.02
N PHE A 101 2.70 11.31 2.50
CA PHE A 101 1.31 11.08 2.90
C PHE A 101 1.08 11.15 4.41
N ILE A 102 2.05 10.75 5.23
CA ILE A 102 1.97 10.75 6.69
C ILE A 102 2.57 12.07 7.19
N LYS A 103 1.81 13.16 7.05
CA LYS A 103 2.13 14.44 7.70
C LYS A 103 1.50 14.44 9.08
N TRP A 104 2.34 14.37 10.11
CA TRP A 104 1.88 14.62 11.47
C TRP A 104 1.49 16.09 11.59
N PRO A 105 0.32 16.40 12.16
CA PRO A 105 -0.07 17.79 12.34
C PRO A 105 0.96 18.48 13.22
N THR A 106 1.42 19.64 12.79
CA THR A 106 2.30 20.48 13.60
C THR A 106 1.59 20.92 14.89
N ASN A 107 2.35 21.29 15.92
CA ASN A 107 1.79 21.78 17.18
C ASN A 107 0.81 22.95 16.98
N GLU A 108 1.02 23.77 15.95
CA GLU A 108 0.13 24.87 15.58
C GLU A 108 -1.18 24.37 14.97
N GLU A 109 -1.13 23.40 14.06
CA GLU A 109 -2.33 22.77 13.48
C GLU A 109 -3.14 21.99 14.52
N LEU A 110 -2.47 21.37 15.49
CA LEU A 110 -3.11 20.73 16.64
C LEU A 110 -3.85 21.75 17.51
N LYS A 111 -3.23 22.89 17.82
CA LYS A 111 -3.85 23.99 18.57
C LYS A 111 -5.03 24.62 17.82
N LEU A 112 -4.92 24.77 16.50
CA LEU A 112 -5.99 25.29 15.66
C LEU A 112 -7.19 24.33 15.66
N LYS A 113 -6.96 23.02 15.47
CA LYS A 113 -8.02 22.00 15.53
C LYS A 113 -8.66 21.91 16.92
N ALA A 114 -7.88 22.02 17.98
CA ALA A 114 -8.39 22.02 19.35
C ALA A 114 -9.24 23.26 19.66
N THR A 115 -8.87 24.42 19.13
CA THR A 115 -9.63 25.67 19.29
C THR A 115 -10.94 25.61 18.50
N LEU A 116 -10.88 25.19 17.23
CA LEU A 116 -12.06 25.01 16.37
C LEU A 116 -13.07 23.99 16.97
N GLY A 117 -12.58 22.88 17.55
CA GLY A 117 -13.44 21.90 18.21
C GLY A 117 -14.21 22.46 19.42
N LYS A 118 -13.68 23.51 20.08
CA LYS A 118 -14.33 24.16 21.24
C LYS A 118 -15.27 25.29 20.84
N THR A 119 -14.96 26.04 19.78
CA THR A 119 -15.73 27.21 19.37
C THR A 119 -16.99 26.87 18.59
N ASN A 120 -17.02 25.77 17.84
CA ASN A 120 -18.02 25.58 16.78
C ASN A 120 -19.42 25.17 17.27
N PHE A 121 -19.59 24.72 18.51
CA PHE A 121 -20.93 24.43 19.05
C PHE A 121 -21.45 25.56 19.95
N LEU A 122 -20.61 26.06 20.86
CA LEU A 122 -21.01 27.11 21.80
C LEU A 122 -21.17 28.49 21.14
N ALA A 123 -20.33 28.82 20.15
CA ALA A 123 -20.48 30.08 19.42
C ALA A 123 -21.69 30.06 18.47
N LEU A 124 -22.03 28.90 17.91
CA LEU A 124 -23.19 28.73 17.04
C LEU A 124 -24.51 28.88 17.83
N LEU A 125 -24.57 28.30 19.03
CA LEU A 125 -25.69 28.50 19.96
C LEU A 125 -25.82 29.95 20.41
N ALA A 126 -24.71 30.63 20.73
CA ALA A 126 -24.72 32.04 21.14
C ALA A 126 -25.18 32.99 20.02
N SER A 127 -24.91 32.65 18.75
CA SER A 127 -25.35 33.44 17.58
C SER A 127 -26.82 33.24 17.18
N LEU A 128 -27.48 32.18 17.69
CA LEU A 128 -28.89 31.87 17.42
C LEU A 128 -29.84 32.42 18.51
N THR A 129 -29.29 32.93 19.61
CA THR A 129 -30.06 33.45 20.75
C THR A 129 -30.18 34.98 20.79
N HIS A 130 -29.96 35.67 19.67
CA HIS A 130 -30.08 37.12 19.57
C HIS A 130 -31.02 37.54 18.44
#